data_AF-A0A959D0D9-F1
#
_entry.id   AF-A0A959D0D9-F1
#
_cell.length_a   1.000
_cell.length_b   1.000
_cell.length_c   1.000
_cell.angle_alpha   90.00
_cell.angle_beta   90.00
_cell.angle_gamma   90.00
#
_symmetry.space_group_name_H-M   'P 1'
#
loop_
_entity.id
_entity.type
_entity.pdbx_description
1 polymer ?
#
loop_
_entity_poly.entity_id
_entity_poly.type
_entity_poly.pdbx_seq_one_letter_code
_entity_poly.pdbx_strand_id
1 'polypeptide(L)'
;GNGVVDAADTLAILQNWGLAPQGERGTQAGQEASRRLSTVLYVQPDTVTLGMPAVFDVILGNEASPAEDVYGLAFTIVYDTAAVEPGSVFMAFGDSWIGQQPGSLLGLGRDRYNDGRIDVALTRIDGQNVSGQGAIAQLHITIQDVIFLRSSEYEMILDIENVRLINSAEEWAEIATQSSTIAIGEVVSSAGSPLRDGSLKVYPVPAKDRIFIQSASHPVKRVEVVG
;
A
#
# COMPACT_ATOMS: atom_id res chain seq x y z
N GLY A 1 -28.34 16.05 7.87
CA GLY A 1 -27.03 16.16 8.54
C GLY A 1 -27.17 17.13 9.69
N ASN A 2 -26.71 16.75 10.87
CA ASN A 2 -26.69 17.56 12.09
C ASN A 2 -25.38 18.38 12.25
N GLY A 3 -24.52 18.40 11.23
CA GLY A 3 -23.31 19.23 11.20
C GLY A 3 -22.16 18.69 12.07
N VAL A 4 -22.23 17.43 12.52
CA VAL A 4 -21.16 16.76 13.27
C VAL A 4 -20.64 15.64 12.39
N VAL A 5 -19.41 15.78 11.88
CA VAL A 5 -18.74 14.69 11.14
C VAL A 5 -18.22 13.70 12.16
N ASP A 6 -18.94 12.61 12.38
CA ASP A 6 -18.52 11.52 13.25
C ASP A 6 -18.35 10.19 12.49
N ALA A 7 -17.90 9.15 13.18
CA ALA A 7 -17.68 7.83 12.59
C ALA A 7 -18.96 7.17 12.06
N ALA A 8 -20.16 7.70 12.37
CA ALA A 8 -21.40 7.23 11.75
C ALA A 8 -21.59 7.78 10.33
N ASP A 9 -21.00 8.94 10.02
CA ASP A 9 -21.05 9.54 8.68
C ASP A 9 -20.14 8.81 7.67
N THR A 10 -19.07 8.14 8.12
CA THR A 10 -18.22 7.34 7.22
C THR A 10 -18.92 6.10 6.68
N LEU A 11 -19.84 5.51 7.46
CA LEU A 11 -20.63 4.36 7.02
C LEU A 11 -21.57 4.76 5.88
N ALA A 12 -22.18 5.94 5.96
CA ALA A 12 -23.04 6.47 4.90
C ALA A 12 -22.26 6.87 3.64
N ILE A 13 -21.04 7.38 3.80
CA ILE A 13 -20.13 7.69 2.68
C ILE A 13 -19.68 6.41 1.98
N LEU A 14 -19.25 5.38 2.72
CA LEU A 14 -18.89 4.08 2.17
C LEU A 14 -20.05 3.39 1.45
N GLN A 15 -21.25 3.46 2.02
CA GLN A 15 -22.46 2.86 1.44
C GLN A 15 -22.93 3.57 0.17
N ASN A 16 -22.64 4.87 0.00
CA ASN A 16 -23.04 5.67 -1.17
C ASN A 16 -21.87 6.03 -2.10
N TRP A 17 -20.69 5.46 -1.89
CA TRP A 17 -19.51 5.77 -2.68
C TRP A 17 -19.69 5.33 -4.13
N GLY A 18 -19.66 6.28 -5.07
CA GLY A 18 -19.95 6.05 -6.48
C GLY A 18 -21.41 6.26 -6.89
N LEU A 19 -22.30 6.66 -5.97
CA LEU A 19 -23.69 7.05 -6.27
C LEU A 19 -23.89 8.57 -6.44
N ALA A 20 -22.80 9.34 -6.51
CA ALA A 20 -22.91 10.75 -6.91
C ALA A 20 -23.53 10.83 -8.32
N PRO A 21 -24.55 11.69 -8.55
CA PRO A 21 -24.95 12.04 -9.90
C PRO A 21 -23.71 12.49 -10.68
N GLN A 22 -23.62 12.14 -11.96
CA GLN A 22 -22.62 12.75 -12.84
C GLN A 22 -22.82 14.27 -12.88
N GLY A 23 -22.07 14.99 -12.07
CA GLY A 23 -22.07 16.44 -11.95
C GLY A 23 -21.35 16.76 -10.64
N GLU A 24 -20.12 17.23 -10.62
CA GLU A 24 -19.44 18.14 -11.54
C GLU A 24 -18.04 17.61 -11.83
N ARG A 25 -17.69 17.45 -13.10
CA ARG A 25 -16.29 17.50 -13.51
C ARG A 25 -15.86 18.95 -13.28
N GLY A 26 -15.29 19.23 -12.11
CA GLY A 26 -14.70 20.53 -11.81
C GLY A 26 -13.63 20.84 -12.86
N THR A 27 -14.00 21.65 -13.84
CA THR A 27 -13.07 22.28 -14.77
C THR A 27 -12.24 23.26 -13.96
N GLN A 28 -11.02 22.90 -13.57
CA GLN A 28 -10.12 23.83 -12.90
C GLN A 28 -9.45 24.72 -13.94
N ALA A 29 -10.09 25.85 -14.21
CA ALA A 29 -9.46 27.01 -14.80
C ALA A 29 -9.58 28.19 -13.85
N GLY A 30 -8.45 28.59 -13.28
CA GLY A 30 -8.20 29.99 -12.97
C GLY A 30 -8.09 30.36 -11.51
N GLN A 31 -6.85 30.74 -11.16
CA GLN A 31 -6.46 31.75 -10.18
C GLN A 31 -6.59 31.38 -8.71
N GLU A 32 -5.50 30.90 -8.12
CA GLU A 32 -5.24 31.08 -6.69
C GLU A 32 -3.74 31.33 -6.52
N ALA A 33 -3.38 32.23 -5.61
CA ALA A 33 -2.01 32.59 -5.34
C ALA A 33 -1.31 31.39 -4.68
N SER A 34 -0.76 30.46 -5.48
CA SER A 34 0.03 29.34 -4.98
C SER A 34 1.17 29.88 -4.11
N ARG A 35 1.03 29.82 -2.78
CA ARG A 35 2.21 29.66 -1.95
C ARG A 35 2.87 28.40 -2.47
N ARG A 36 4.07 28.54 -3.05
CA ARG A 36 4.89 27.42 -3.50
C ARG A 36 5.39 26.66 -2.27
N LEU A 37 4.51 25.83 -1.73
CA LEU A 37 4.81 24.81 -0.75
C LEU A 37 4.80 23.51 -1.54
N SER A 38 5.97 23.14 -2.10
CA SER A 38 6.10 21.85 -2.76
C SER A 38 6.37 20.82 -1.68
N THR A 39 5.44 19.91 -1.44
CA THR A 39 5.69 18.72 -0.62
C THR A 39 5.72 17.46 -1.50
N VAL A 40 6.08 16.33 -0.92
CA VAL A 40 6.14 15.04 -1.61
C VAL A 40 5.19 14.03 -0.98
N LEU A 41 4.64 13.14 -1.79
CA LEU A 41 3.83 12.01 -1.36
C LEU A 41 4.30 10.75 -2.08
N TYR A 42 4.60 9.70 -1.31
CA TYR A 42 5.08 8.43 -1.85
C TYR A 42 4.78 7.28 -0.90
N VAL A 43 4.81 6.05 -1.42
CA VAL A 43 4.78 4.84 -0.59
C VAL A 43 6.22 4.46 -0.26
N GLN A 44 6.59 4.35 1.01
CA GLN A 44 7.94 3.99 1.37
C GLN A 44 8.24 2.55 0.92
N PRO A 45 9.29 2.34 0.09
CA PRO A 45 9.65 1.00 -0.31
C PRO A 45 10.10 0.14 0.88
N ASP A 46 9.71 -1.13 0.87
CA ASP A 46 10.19 -2.14 1.81
C ASP A 46 10.39 -3.49 1.09
N THR A 47 11.08 -4.42 1.73
CA THR A 47 11.26 -5.79 1.23
C THR A 47 10.10 -6.66 1.68
N VAL A 48 9.45 -7.33 0.71
CA VAL A 48 8.29 -8.18 0.99
C VAL A 48 8.67 -9.66 1.06
N THR A 49 8.06 -10.37 2.01
CA THR A 49 8.11 -11.83 2.10
C THR A 49 6.83 -12.44 1.56
N LEU A 50 6.97 -13.49 0.75
CA LEU A 50 5.86 -14.21 0.13
C LEU A 50 4.87 -14.82 1.14
N GLY A 51 3.58 -14.75 0.79
CA GLY A 51 2.49 -15.33 1.59
C GLY A 51 2.24 -14.66 2.94
N MET A 52 2.98 -13.59 3.25
CA MET A 52 2.77 -12.76 4.42
C MET A 52 2.17 -11.41 3.99
N PRO A 53 1.29 -10.81 4.79
CA PRO A 53 0.86 -9.45 4.56
C PRO A 53 2.05 -8.49 4.57
N ALA A 54 2.23 -7.76 3.47
CA ALA A 54 3.16 -6.64 3.36
C ALA A 54 2.51 -5.39 3.93
N VAL A 55 3.31 -4.55 4.58
CA VAL A 55 2.88 -3.27 5.14
C VAL A 55 3.82 -2.19 4.64
N PHE A 56 3.28 -1.14 4.05
CA PHE A 56 4.06 0.00 3.55
C PHE A 56 3.54 1.30 4.13
N ASP A 57 4.44 2.12 4.65
CA ASP A 57 4.09 3.46 5.10
C ASP A 57 3.84 4.37 3.91
N VAL A 58 2.73 5.10 3.93
CA VAL A 58 2.49 6.22 3.03
C VAL A 58 3.07 7.47 3.68
N ILE A 59 4.03 8.10 3.02
CA ILE A 59 4.80 9.23 3.55
C ILE A 59 4.34 10.53 2.91
N LEU A 60 4.05 11.53 3.73
CA LEU A 60 3.81 12.90 3.32
C LEU A 60 4.92 13.81 3.86
N GLY A 61 5.56 14.56 2.98
CA GLY A 61 6.65 15.47 3.31
C GLY A 61 7.97 14.78 3.66
N ASN A 62 9.05 15.56 3.63
CA ASN A 62 10.38 15.15 4.07
C ASN A 62 11.15 16.37 4.60
N GLU A 63 12.38 16.16 5.09
CA GLU A 63 13.11 17.20 5.83
C GLU A 63 13.39 18.45 4.98
N ALA A 64 13.55 18.26 3.67
CA ALA A 64 13.78 19.34 2.72
C ALA A 64 12.47 20.00 2.24
N SER A 65 11.33 19.34 2.41
CA SER A 65 10.02 19.72 1.86
C SER A 65 8.89 19.21 2.76
N PRO A 66 8.79 19.72 4.01
CA PRO A 66 7.72 19.34 4.92
C PRO A 66 6.36 19.77 4.35
N ALA A 67 5.29 19.08 4.75
CA ALA A 67 3.94 19.51 4.41
C ALA A 67 3.48 20.56 5.42
N GLU A 68 2.95 21.67 4.91
CA GLU A 68 2.47 22.78 5.73
C GLU A 68 0.95 22.92 5.63
N ASP A 69 0.34 23.36 6.73
CA ASP A 69 -1.08 23.68 6.83
C ASP A 69 -2.02 22.55 6.37
N VAL A 70 -1.66 21.30 6.67
CA VAL A 70 -2.43 20.12 6.28
C VAL A 70 -3.71 20.01 7.10
N TYR A 71 -4.84 19.90 6.39
CA TYR A 71 -6.15 19.66 6.99
C TYR A 71 -6.83 18.42 6.40
N GLY A 72 -6.81 18.28 5.08
CA GLY A 72 -7.39 17.16 4.36
C GLY A 72 -6.51 16.71 3.19
N LEU A 73 -6.48 15.40 2.96
CA LEU A 73 -5.71 14.78 1.89
C LEU A 73 -6.53 13.65 1.27
N ALA A 74 -6.65 13.64 -0.05
CA ALA A 74 -7.19 12.51 -0.81
C ALA A 74 -6.26 12.13 -1.96
N PHE A 75 -6.14 10.84 -2.23
CA PHE A 75 -5.30 10.30 -3.31
C PHE A 75 -5.74 8.87 -3.67
N THR A 76 -5.23 8.35 -4.79
CA THR A 76 -5.39 6.96 -5.20
C THR A 76 -4.02 6.31 -5.28
N ILE A 77 -3.84 5.12 -4.68
CA ILE A 77 -2.68 4.26 -4.93
C ILE A 77 -3.06 3.28 -6.04
N VAL A 78 -2.18 3.13 -7.03
CA VAL A 78 -2.29 2.19 -8.13
C VAL A 78 -1.31 1.03 -7.91
N TYR A 79 -1.76 -0.19 -8.12
CA TYR A 79 -0.98 -1.41 -7.88
C TYR A 79 -1.27 -2.48 -8.94
N ASP A 80 -0.35 -3.45 -9.09
CA ASP A 80 -0.53 -4.56 -10.01
C ASP A 80 -1.36 -5.70 -9.40
N THR A 81 -2.60 -5.84 -9.89
CA THR A 81 -3.53 -6.92 -9.49
C THR A 81 -2.97 -8.33 -9.73
N ALA A 82 -2.07 -8.53 -10.69
CA ALA A 82 -1.47 -9.83 -10.96
C ALA A 82 -0.56 -10.30 -9.81
N ALA A 83 0.00 -9.36 -9.04
CA ALA A 83 0.86 -9.64 -7.90
C ALA A 83 0.13 -9.65 -6.56
N VAL A 84 -1.08 -9.13 -6.50
CA VAL A 84 -1.79 -8.89 -5.23
C VAL A 84 -2.98 -9.82 -5.06
N GLU A 85 -3.11 -10.45 -3.90
CA GLU A 85 -4.23 -11.33 -3.57
C GLU A 85 -5.56 -10.54 -3.51
N PRO A 86 -6.63 -10.99 -4.20
CA PRO A 86 -7.92 -10.32 -4.19
C PRO A 86 -8.47 -10.13 -2.78
N GLY A 87 -8.90 -8.90 -2.45
CA GLY A 87 -9.50 -8.57 -1.16
C GLY A 87 -8.50 -8.44 -0.01
N SER A 88 -7.19 -8.51 -0.28
CA SER A 88 -6.15 -8.29 0.74
C SER A 88 -5.80 -6.82 0.97
N VAL A 89 -6.22 -5.93 0.06
CA VAL A 89 -5.79 -4.53 0.04
C VAL A 89 -6.64 -3.67 0.97
N PHE A 90 -6.00 -3.04 1.96
CA PHE A 90 -6.68 -2.08 2.84
C PHE A 90 -5.70 -1.03 3.38
N MET A 91 -6.27 0.07 3.91
CA MET A 91 -5.51 1.13 4.57
C MET A 91 -5.72 1.08 6.09
N ALA A 92 -4.65 1.28 6.84
CA ALA A 92 -4.68 1.55 8.27
C ALA A 92 -4.18 2.99 8.55
N PHE A 93 -4.77 3.65 9.54
CA PHE A 93 -4.48 5.07 9.87
C PHE A 93 -4.02 5.25 11.32
N GLY A 94 -3.52 4.18 11.93
CA GLY A 94 -3.06 4.21 13.33
C GLY A 94 -1.76 4.97 13.54
N ASP A 95 -0.88 4.96 12.54
CA ASP A 95 0.38 5.71 12.53
C ASP A 95 0.29 6.87 11.55
N SER A 96 -0.07 8.05 12.07
CA SER A 96 -0.25 9.26 11.27
C SER A 96 0.19 10.48 12.05
N TRP A 97 1.14 11.24 11.51
CA TRP A 97 1.50 12.53 12.10
C TRP A 97 0.41 13.60 11.90
N ILE A 98 -0.50 13.39 10.92
CA ILE A 98 -1.62 14.31 10.67
C ILE A 98 -2.62 14.27 11.84
N GLY A 99 -2.73 13.17 12.59
CA GLY A 99 -3.60 13.08 13.76
C GLY A 99 -3.83 11.63 14.18
N GLN A 100 -4.69 11.42 15.17
CA GLN A 100 -4.94 10.08 15.71
C GLN A 100 -6.41 9.69 15.66
N GLN A 101 -6.65 8.39 15.42
CA GLN A 101 -7.98 7.78 15.49
C GLN A 101 -8.19 7.02 16.82
N PRO A 102 -9.38 7.12 17.43
CA PRO A 102 -10.38 8.17 17.24
C PRO A 102 -9.92 9.48 17.92
N GLY A 103 -10.23 10.64 17.35
CA GLY A 103 -9.98 11.91 18.05
C GLY A 103 -9.83 13.12 17.14
N SER A 104 -8.68 13.22 16.47
CA SER A 104 -8.36 14.38 15.61
C SER A 104 -8.34 14.04 14.13
N LEU A 105 -8.35 12.75 13.79
CA LEU A 105 -8.27 12.25 12.41
C LEU A 105 -9.45 11.35 12.05
N LEU A 106 -9.90 11.48 10.81
CA LEU A 106 -10.78 10.53 10.14
C LEU A 106 -10.10 10.07 8.86
N GLY A 107 -9.86 8.76 8.76
CA GLY A 107 -9.27 8.12 7.59
C GLY A 107 -10.23 7.12 6.97
N LEU A 108 -10.20 7.03 5.64
CA LEU A 108 -10.98 6.10 4.84
C LEU A 108 -10.11 5.52 3.72
N GLY A 109 -10.19 4.21 3.52
CA GLY A 109 -9.65 3.53 2.35
C GLY A 109 -10.74 2.69 1.67
N ARG A 110 -10.84 2.78 0.35
CA ARG A 110 -11.73 1.92 -0.45
C ARG A 110 -10.96 1.24 -1.56
N ASP A 111 -10.81 -0.06 -1.44
CA ASP A 111 -10.23 -0.89 -2.48
C ASP A 111 -11.19 -1.05 -3.68
N ARG A 112 -10.63 -0.91 -4.87
CA ARG A 112 -11.23 -1.19 -6.17
C ARG A 112 -10.31 -2.18 -6.90
N TYR A 113 -10.25 -3.39 -6.38
CA TYR A 113 -9.37 -4.45 -6.88
C TYR A 113 -9.39 -4.64 -8.39
N ASN A 114 -10.58 -4.66 -9.00
CA ASN A 114 -10.71 -4.85 -10.45
C ASN A 114 -10.08 -3.73 -11.29
N ASP A 115 -9.85 -2.56 -10.70
CA ASP A 115 -9.21 -1.41 -11.34
C ASP A 115 -7.72 -1.28 -10.95
N GLY A 116 -7.20 -2.16 -10.07
CA GLY A 116 -5.85 -2.07 -9.52
C GLY A 116 -5.62 -0.81 -8.69
N ARG A 117 -6.64 -0.36 -7.95
CA ARG A 117 -6.67 0.95 -7.29
C ARG A 117 -7.24 0.87 -5.90
N ILE A 118 -6.67 1.64 -4.97
CA ILE A 118 -7.28 1.94 -3.67
C ILE A 118 -7.36 3.45 -3.49
N ASP A 119 -8.59 3.94 -3.27
CA ASP A 119 -8.84 5.36 -3.02
C ASP A 119 -8.72 5.63 -1.52
N VAL A 120 -8.01 6.69 -1.15
CA VAL A 120 -7.67 7.03 0.24
C VAL A 120 -8.07 8.47 0.51
N ALA A 121 -8.67 8.71 1.66
CA ALA A 121 -8.99 10.05 2.15
C ALA A 121 -8.69 10.15 3.65
N LEU A 122 -8.05 11.25 4.04
CA LEU A 122 -7.78 11.63 5.41
C LEU A 122 -8.28 13.06 5.63
N THR A 123 -8.95 13.31 6.74
CA THR A 123 -9.35 14.66 7.12
C THR A 123 -9.24 14.82 8.63
N ARG A 124 -8.77 15.99 9.06
CA ARG A 124 -8.85 16.35 10.47
C ARG A 124 -10.29 16.68 10.84
N ILE A 125 -10.69 16.29 12.04
CA ILE A 125 -12.04 16.53 12.58
C ILE A 125 -12.07 17.55 13.71
N ASP A 126 -10.91 18.05 14.13
CA ASP A 126 -10.79 19.09 15.16
C ASP A 126 -10.71 20.53 14.60
N GLY A 127 -10.79 20.68 13.27
CA GLY A 127 -10.80 21.99 12.62
C GLY A 127 -9.46 22.71 12.57
N GLN A 128 -8.38 22.07 13.03
CA GLN A 128 -7.05 22.69 13.09
C GLN A 128 -6.13 22.17 11.97
N ASN A 129 -5.32 23.05 11.40
CA ASN A 129 -4.24 22.65 10.51
C ASN A 129 -3.08 22.02 11.28
N VAL A 130 -2.28 21.18 10.61
CA VAL A 130 -1.02 20.66 11.14
C VAL A 130 0.06 20.70 10.07
N SER A 131 1.28 20.99 10.48
CA SER A 131 2.46 20.95 9.60
C SER A 131 3.43 19.91 10.12
N GLY A 132 4.10 19.19 9.21
CA GLY A 132 4.95 18.07 9.59
C GLY A 132 5.42 17.25 8.41
N GLN A 133 5.94 16.07 8.73
CA GLN A 133 6.46 15.11 7.76
C GLN A 133 6.38 13.69 8.34
N GLY A 134 6.40 12.69 7.46
CA GLY A 134 6.50 11.27 7.82
C GLY A 134 5.26 10.47 7.46
N ALA A 135 5.06 9.35 8.14
CA ALA A 135 3.96 8.42 7.89
C ALA A 135 2.59 9.05 8.19
N ILE A 136 1.65 8.85 7.26
CA ILE A 136 0.27 9.34 7.38
C ILE A 136 -0.77 8.22 7.38
N ALA A 137 -0.41 7.05 6.86
CA ALA A 137 -1.22 5.85 6.78
C ALA A 137 -0.32 4.66 6.42
N GLN A 138 -0.84 3.45 6.55
CA GLN A 138 -0.19 2.20 6.15
C GLN A 138 -1.03 1.47 5.11
N LEU A 139 -0.42 1.12 3.99
CA LEU A 139 -0.99 0.25 2.97
C LEU A 139 -0.68 -1.20 3.34
N HIS A 140 -1.72 -2.02 3.46
CA HIS A 140 -1.61 -3.46 3.65
C HIS A 140 -2.00 -4.19 2.37
N ILE A 141 -1.14 -5.10 1.91
CA ILE A 141 -1.41 -5.97 0.75
C ILE A 141 -0.82 -7.37 0.99
N THR A 142 -1.46 -8.41 0.46
CA THR A 142 -0.85 -9.75 0.41
C THR A 142 -0.38 -10.05 -1.01
N ILE A 143 0.86 -10.50 -1.17
CA ILE A 143 1.45 -10.83 -2.47
C ILE A 143 1.19 -12.29 -2.83
N GLN A 144 0.74 -12.53 -4.08
CA GLN A 144 0.52 -13.87 -4.60
C GLN A 144 1.83 -14.58 -4.95
N ASP A 145 1.92 -15.87 -4.64
CA ASP A 145 3.08 -16.71 -4.98
C ASP A 145 3.21 -16.97 -6.50
N VAL A 146 2.11 -16.86 -7.26
CA VAL A 146 2.08 -17.18 -8.69
C VAL A 146 2.99 -16.29 -9.56
N ILE A 147 3.37 -15.11 -9.08
CA ILE A 147 4.28 -14.21 -9.81
C ILE A 147 5.70 -14.81 -9.92
N PHE A 148 6.07 -15.71 -9.01
CA PHE A 148 7.38 -16.37 -9.00
C PHE A 148 7.48 -17.58 -9.92
N LEU A 149 6.37 -18.01 -10.53
CA LEU A 149 6.39 -19.04 -11.58
C LEU A 149 7.13 -18.57 -12.84
N ARG A 150 7.32 -17.25 -12.99
CA ARG A 150 7.90 -16.62 -14.19
C ARG A 150 9.29 -16.02 -13.97
N SER A 151 9.65 -15.68 -12.73
CA SER A 151 10.93 -15.07 -12.35
C SER A 151 11.19 -15.29 -10.86
N SER A 152 12.45 -15.46 -10.45
CA SER A 152 12.84 -15.54 -9.03
C SER A 152 12.83 -14.17 -8.33
N GLU A 153 12.74 -13.10 -9.10
CA GLU A 153 12.69 -11.71 -8.63
C GLU A 153 11.53 -10.99 -9.32
N TYR A 154 10.72 -10.29 -8.53
CA TYR A 154 9.60 -9.50 -9.03
C TYR A 154 9.69 -8.08 -8.49
N GLU A 155 9.58 -7.08 -9.38
CA GLU A 155 9.48 -5.68 -9.00
C GLU A 155 8.02 -5.23 -9.14
N MET A 156 7.41 -4.84 -8.02
CA MET A 156 6.08 -4.24 -8.02
C MET A 156 6.21 -2.72 -7.99
N ILE A 157 5.53 -2.04 -8.89
CA ILE A 157 5.45 -0.58 -8.91
C ILE A 157 4.16 -0.15 -8.22
N LEU A 158 4.29 0.80 -7.29
CA LEU A 158 3.18 1.50 -6.66
C LEU A 158 3.22 2.97 -7.09
N ASP A 159 2.14 3.43 -7.71
CA ASP A 159 1.99 4.82 -8.16
C ASP A 159 0.93 5.54 -7.34
N ILE A 160 1.04 6.87 -7.27
CA ILE A 160 0.06 7.73 -6.61
C ILE A 160 -0.52 8.73 -7.62
N GLU A 161 -1.85 8.76 -7.70
CA GLU A 161 -2.62 9.60 -8.62
C GLU A 161 -3.75 10.35 -7.89
N ASN A 162 -4.42 11.26 -8.60
CA ASN A 162 -5.61 12.00 -8.13
C ASN A 162 -5.42 12.69 -6.76
N VAL A 163 -4.25 13.26 -6.54
CA VAL A 163 -3.91 13.84 -5.24
C VAL A 163 -4.54 15.22 -5.07
N ARG A 164 -5.14 15.43 -3.89
CA ARG A 164 -5.69 16.70 -3.45
C ARG A 164 -5.32 16.93 -2.00
N LEU A 165 -4.49 17.93 -1.74
CA LEU A 165 -4.10 18.40 -0.40
C LEU A 165 -4.73 19.78 -0.16
N ILE A 166 -5.39 19.94 0.99
CA ILE A 166 -6.06 21.18 1.37
C ILE A 166 -5.75 21.58 2.82
N ASN A 167 -5.85 22.89 3.09
CA ASN A 167 -5.88 23.46 4.43
C ASN A 167 -7.33 23.62 4.96
N SER A 168 -7.49 24.09 6.20
CA SER A 168 -8.80 24.31 6.83
C SER A 168 -9.63 25.44 6.21
N ALA A 169 -9.02 26.29 5.38
CA ALA A 169 -9.70 27.28 4.56
C ALA A 169 -10.09 26.73 3.17
N GLU A 170 -9.90 25.42 2.94
CA GLU A 170 -10.15 24.72 1.67
C GLU A 170 -9.26 25.17 0.50
N GLU A 171 -8.16 25.88 0.81
CA GLU A 171 -7.15 26.25 -0.18
C GLU A 171 -6.28 25.05 -0.52
N TRP A 172 -5.85 24.98 -1.78
CA TRP A 172 -5.12 23.85 -2.33
C TRP A 172 -3.61 24.05 -2.21
N ALA A 173 -2.88 22.97 -1.94
CA ALA A 173 -1.42 22.94 -1.98
C ALA A 173 -0.91 22.08 -3.15
N GLU A 174 0.22 22.48 -3.73
CA GLU A 174 0.91 21.68 -4.75
C GLU A 174 1.64 20.50 -4.10
N ILE A 175 1.56 19.33 -4.72
CA ILE A 175 2.18 18.11 -4.22
C ILE A 175 2.80 17.32 -5.35
N ALA A 176 4.05 16.90 -5.17
CA ALA A 176 4.72 16.01 -6.09
C ALA A 176 4.52 14.55 -5.64
N THR A 177 4.08 13.69 -6.55
CA THR A 177 4.03 12.25 -6.28
C THR A 177 5.29 11.56 -6.76
N GLN A 178 5.68 10.48 -6.08
CA GLN A 178 6.78 9.63 -6.52
C GLN A 178 6.30 8.18 -6.61
N SER A 179 6.67 7.53 -7.71
CA SER A 179 6.51 6.09 -7.90
C SER A 179 7.47 5.33 -7.00
N SER A 180 7.00 4.21 -6.46
CA SER A 180 7.78 3.36 -5.57
C SER A 180 7.96 1.98 -6.18
N THR A 181 9.21 1.54 -6.29
CA THR A 181 9.53 0.18 -6.74
C THR A 181 9.83 -0.70 -5.53
N ILE A 182 9.04 -1.77 -5.38
CA ILE A 182 9.13 -2.76 -4.31
C ILE A 182 9.78 -4.02 -4.86
N ALA A 183 10.93 -4.39 -4.31
CA ALA A 183 11.56 -5.66 -4.62
C ALA A 183 10.90 -6.79 -3.81
N ILE A 184 10.39 -7.79 -4.51
CA ILE A 184 9.78 -8.98 -3.91
C ILE A 184 10.71 -10.16 -4.17
N GLY A 185 11.24 -10.72 -3.09
CA GLY A 185 12.14 -11.87 -3.11
C GLY A 185 11.48 -13.11 -2.51
N GLU A 186 11.86 -14.28 -3.02
CA GLU A 186 11.56 -15.54 -2.34
C GLU A 186 12.45 -15.63 -1.09
N VAL A 187 11.85 -15.63 0.10
CA VAL A 187 12.59 -16.00 1.31
C VAL A 187 12.81 -17.50 1.26
N VAL A 188 13.91 -17.92 0.63
CA VAL A 188 14.47 -19.25 0.86
C VAL A 188 15.02 -19.22 2.28
N SER A 189 14.20 -19.57 3.26
CA SER A 189 14.65 -19.72 4.64
C SER A 189 15.65 -20.88 4.69
N SER A 190 16.93 -20.58 4.49
CA SER A 190 18.05 -21.45 4.89
C SER A 190 18.20 -21.53 6.41
N ALA A 191 17.32 -20.85 7.16
CA ALA A 191 17.20 -20.91 8.62
C ALA A 191 16.36 -22.10 9.13
N GLY A 192 15.96 -23.03 8.26
CA GLY A 192 15.77 -24.41 8.70
C GLY A 192 17.14 -24.99 8.96
N SER A 193 17.44 -25.39 10.20
CA SER A 193 18.61 -26.23 10.49
C SER A 193 18.78 -27.25 9.36
N PRO A 194 20.01 -27.50 8.83
CA PRO A 194 20.19 -28.46 7.74
C PRO A 194 19.35 -29.68 8.09
N LEU A 195 18.41 -30.02 7.18
CA LEU A 195 17.43 -31.09 7.40
C LEU A 195 18.16 -32.21 8.12
N ARG A 196 17.80 -32.47 9.38
CA ARG A 196 18.47 -33.50 10.18
C ARG A 196 18.56 -34.74 9.30
N ASP A 197 19.79 -35.16 9.09
CA ASP A 197 20.20 -36.19 8.16
C ASP A 197 19.20 -37.37 8.21
N GLY A 198 18.46 -37.60 7.11
CA GLY A 198 17.51 -38.70 6.98
C GLY A 198 16.04 -38.36 6.72
N SER A 199 15.61 -37.10 6.80
CA SER A 199 14.20 -36.72 6.50
C SER A 199 13.91 -36.59 5.00
N LEU A 200 14.94 -36.35 4.19
CA LEU A 200 14.89 -36.32 2.73
C LEU A 200 15.91 -37.32 2.19
N LYS A 201 15.47 -38.27 1.37
CA LYS A 201 16.33 -39.25 0.71
C LYS A 201 16.23 -39.09 -0.80
N VAL A 202 17.38 -38.96 -1.46
CA VAL A 202 17.49 -38.92 -2.91
C VAL A 202 18.21 -40.19 -3.37
N TYR A 203 17.61 -40.91 -4.31
CA TYR A 203 18.21 -42.12 -4.87
C TYR A 203 17.73 -42.40 -6.30
N PRO A 204 18.53 -43.09 -7.14
CA PRO A 204 19.93 -43.43 -6.89
C PRO A 204 20.85 -42.21 -6.99
N VAL A 205 21.94 -42.21 -6.21
CA VAL A 205 23.07 -41.27 -6.39
C VAL A 205 24.32 -42.12 -6.58
N PRO A 206 24.95 -42.13 -7.79
CA PRO A 206 24.63 -41.36 -8.99
C PRO A 206 23.42 -41.90 -9.78
N ALA A 207 22.63 -41.01 -10.39
CA ALA A 207 21.54 -41.35 -11.32
C ALA A 207 21.94 -41.10 -12.78
N LYS A 208 21.34 -41.88 -13.70
CA LYS A 208 21.48 -41.67 -15.15
C LYS A 208 20.21 -41.08 -15.78
N ASP A 209 19.04 -41.66 -15.47
CA ASP A 209 17.79 -41.31 -16.16
C ASP A 209 16.71 -40.74 -15.24
N ARG A 210 16.72 -41.11 -13.96
CA ARG A 210 15.71 -40.69 -12.99
C ARG A 210 16.29 -40.63 -11.58
N ILE A 211 15.75 -39.69 -10.80
CA ILE A 211 15.95 -39.60 -9.36
C ILE A 211 14.60 -39.77 -8.66
N PHE A 212 14.63 -40.36 -7.48
CA PHE A 212 13.50 -40.47 -6.57
C PHE A 212 13.81 -39.63 -5.34
N ILE A 213 12.85 -38.80 -4.95
CA ILE A 213 12.94 -37.96 -3.76
C ILE A 213 11.87 -38.44 -2.79
N GLN A 214 12.30 -38.90 -1.63
CA GLN A 214 11.42 -39.37 -0.56
C GLN A 214 11.54 -38.44 0.63
N SER A 215 10.42 -37.83 1.04
CA SER A 215 10.34 -37.00 2.24
C SER A 215 9.45 -37.67 3.28
N ALA A 216 9.95 -37.80 4.51
CA ALA A 216 9.25 -38.48 5.59
C ALA A 216 8.36 -37.54 6.43
N SER A 217 8.64 -36.24 6.44
CA SER A 217 8.02 -35.29 7.38
C SER A 217 7.37 -34.08 6.74
N HIS A 218 7.67 -33.77 5.47
CA HIS A 218 7.15 -32.57 4.80
C HIS A 218 6.84 -32.84 3.32
N PRO A 219 5.74 -32.32 2.76
CA PRO A 219 5.49 -32.44 1.33
C PRO A 219 6.57 -31.70 0.52
N VAL A 220 7.01 -32.30 -0.58
CA VAL A 220 7.95 -31.66 -1.52
C VAL A 220 7.17 -30.64 -2.33
N LYS A 221 7.50 -29.35 -2.20
CA LYS A 221 6.83 -28.26 -2.92
C LYS A 221 7.48 -27.94 -4.28
N ARG A 222 8.81 -27.95 -4.36
CA ARG A 222 9.58 -27.62 -5.57
C ARG A 222 10.84 -28.50 -5.64
N VAL A 223 11.23 -28.86 -6.86
CA VAL A 223 12.48 -29.57 -7.16
C VAL A 223 13.18 -28.79 -8.26
N GLU A 224 14.43 -28.40 -8.03
CA GLU A 224 15.25 -27.67 -8.99
C GLU A 224 16.54 -28.44 -9.25
N VAL A 225 16.87 -28.62 -10.52
CA VAL A 225 18.13 -29.26 -10.96
C VAL A 225 19.07 -28.14 -11.38
N VAL A 226 20.06 -27.86 -10.54
CA VAL A 226 21.11 -26.88 -10.86
C VAL A 226 22.19 -27.61 -11.65
N GLY A 227 22.41 -27.17 -12.89
CA GLY A 227 23.42 -27.70 -13.81
C GLY A 227 24.66 -26.84 -13.90
#